data_AF-A0A7K0PI15-F1
#
_entry.id   AF-A0A7K0PI15-F1
#
_cell.length_a   1.000
_cell.length_b   1.000
_cell.length_c   1.000
_cell.angle_alpha   90.00
_cell.angle_beta   90.00
_cell.angle_gamma   90.00
#
_symmetry.space_group_name_H-M   'P 1'
#
loop_
_entity.id
_entity.type
_entity.pdbx_description
1 polymer ?
#
loop_
_entity_poly.entity_id
_entity_poly.type
_entity_poly.pdbx_seq_one_letter_code
_entity_poly.pdbx_strand_id
1 'polypeptide(L)'
;MPRRTDIRRIMILGSGPIVIGQAAEFDYSGAQACKVLREEGFEIVLVNSNPATIMTDPEYAEKTYVEPLLPGPVAKIIEKERPDALLPTLGGQTALNLAKALHEDGTLERFGVELIGANYDAINCAEDRDLFAQAMAKAG
;
A
#
# COMPACT_ATOMS: atom_id res chain seq x y z
N MET A 1 -19.56 -7.10 4.89
CA MET A 1 -20.15 -6.41 3.73
C MET A 1 -19.71 -7.13 2.48
N PRO A 2 -20.53 -7.19 1.41
CA PRO A 2 -20.11 -7.77 0.14
C PRO A 2 -18.95 -6.98 -0.49
N ARG A 3 -18.28 -7.60 -1.47
CA ARG A 3 -17.19 -6.97 -2.25
C ARG A 3 -17.63 -5.61 -2.81
N ARG A 4 -16.74 -4.62 -2.75
CA ARG A 4 -16.92 -3.33 -3.43
C ARG A 4 -16.94 -3.52 -4.96
N THR A 5 -17.80 -2.75 -5.63
CA THR A 5 -18.01 -2.81 -7.09
C THR A 5 -17.51 -1.57 -7.82
N ASP A 6 -17.16 -0.54 -7.06
CA ASP A 6 -16.62 0.73 -7.53
C ASP A 6 -15.08 0.71 -7.67
N ILE A 7 -14.42 -0.30 -7.07
CA ILE A 7 -12.98 -0.56 -7.21
C ILE A 7 -12.78 -1.75 -8.15
N ARG A 8 -11.88 -1.60 -9.12
CA ARG A 8 -11.45 -2.69 -10.01
C ARG A 8 -9.97 -2.97 -9.87
N ARG A 9 -9.13 -1.93 -9.77
CA ARG A 9 -7.68 -2.03 -9.74
C ARG A 9 -7.11 -1.51 -8.43
N ILE A 10 -6.32 -2.34 -7.75
CA ILE A 10 -5.73 -2.04 -6.45
C ILE A 10 -4.20 -2.00 -6.59
N MET A 11 -3.59 -0.90 -6.16
CA MET A 11 -2.15 -0.82 -5.98
C MET A 11 -1.77 -1.30 -4.58
N ILE A 12 -0.85 -2.26 -4.50
CA ILE A 12 -0.28 -2.75 -3.24
C ILE A 12 1.17 -2.23 -3.14
N LEU A 13 1.51 -1.66 -1.99
CA LEU A 13 2.88 -1.24 -1.68
C LEU A 13 3.59 -2.33 -0.86
N GLY A 14 4.69 -2.85 -1.38
CA GLY A 14 5.58 -3.74 -0.65
C GLY A 14 6.45 -3.01 0.36
N SER A 15 7.28 -3.78 1.10
CA SER A 15 8.15 -3.24 2.16
C SER A 15 9.52 -2.76 1.68
N GLY A 16 9.94 -3.18 0.49
CA GLY A 16 11.30 -2.96 0.01
C GLY A 16 12.30 -3.98 0.57
N PRO A 17 13.59 -3.66 0.62
CA PRO A 17 14.63 -4.60 1.06
C PRO A 17 14.46 -5.00 2.53
N ILE A 18 14.85 -6.23 2.86
CA ILE A 18 14.83 -6.74 4.23
C ILE A 18 15.84 -5.96 5.08
N VAL A 19 15.37 -5.46 6.22
CA VAL A 19 16.18 -4.79 7.25
C VAL A 19 15.79 -5.29 8.64
N ILE A 20 16.66 -5.07 9.63
CA ILE A 20 16.32 -5.37 11.03
C ILE A 20 15.07 -4.56 11.43
N GLY A 21 14.03 -5.25 11.90
CA GLY A 21 12.74 -4.65 12.26
C GLY A 21 11.71 -4.58 11.14
N GLN A 22 12.09 -4.89 9.90
CA GLN A 22 11.16 -5.00 8.77
C GLN A 22 11.65 -6.05 7.77
N ALA A 23 11.18 -7.29 7.90
CA ALA A 23 11.73 -8.44 7.19
C ALA A 23 10.69 -9.22 6.36
N ALA A 24 10.81 -10.54 6.31
CA ALA A 24 10.06 -11.42 5.42
C ALA A 24 8.55 -11.50 5.72
N GLU A 25 8.11 -11.03 6.90
CA GLU A 25 6.71 -10.96 7.29
C GLU A 25 5.85 -10.16 6.31
N PHE A 26 6.44 -9.17 5.62
CA PHE A 26 5.74 -8.35 4.63
C PHE A 26 5.67 -9.00 3.25
N ASP A 27 6.63 -9.88 2.90
CA ASP A 27 6.49 -10.73 1.70
C ASP A 27 5.34 -11.71 1.89
N TYR A 28 5.30 -12.39 3.04
CA TYR A 28 4.20 -13.30 3.40
C TYR A 28 2.83 -12.59 3.36
N SER A 29 2.72 -11.43 4.03
CA SER A 29 1.47 -10.67 4.10
C SER A 29 1.05 -10.12 2.73
N GLY A 30 2.00 -9.60 1.96
CA GLY A 30 1.78 -9.10 0.61
C GLY A 30 1.33 -10.20 -0.36
N ALA A 31 1.99 -11.35 -0.36
CA ALA A 31 1.64 -12.49 -1.20
C ALA A 31 0.22 -13.02 -0.90
N GLN A 32 -0.16 -13.08 0.39
CA GLN A 32 -1.52 -13.46 0.79
C GLN A 32 -2.57 -12.46 0.28
N ALA A 33 -2.30 -11.17 0.40
CA ALA A 33 -3.24 -10.15 -0.06
C ALA A 33 -3.41 -10.17 -1.57
N CYS A 34 -2.30 -10.29 -2.33
CA CYS A 34 -2.34 -10.48 -3.78
C CYS A 34 -3.24 -11.66 -4.16
N LYS A 35 -3.06 -12.81 -3.51
CA LYS A 35 -3.87 -14.00 -3.75
C LYS A 35 -5.35 -13.77 -3.48
N VAL A 36 -5.71 -13.27 -2.29
CA VAL A 36 -7.11 -13.08 -1.89
C VAL A 36 -7.82 -12.04 -2.77
N LEU A 37 -7.18 -10.90 -3.03
CA LEU A 37 -7.80 -9.85 -3.84
C LEU A 37 -7.99 -10.31 -5.30
N ARG A 38 -7.07 -11.12 -5.82
CA ARG A 38 -7.19 -11.69 -7.16
C ARG A 38 -8.27 -12.77 -7.25
N GLU A 39 -8.40 -13.63 -6.23
CA GLU A 39 -9.52 -14.59 -6.11
C GLU A 39 -10.88 -13.86 -6.04
N GLU A 40 -10.91 -12.70 -5.40
CA GLU A 40 -12.07 -11.80 -5.39
C GLU A 40 -12.23 -11.01 -6.70
N GLY A 41 -11.37 -11.19 -7.71
CA GLY A 41 -11.51 -10.62 -9.04
C GLY A 41 -11.05 -9.16 -9.20
N PHE A 42 -10.20 -8.65 -8.30
CA PHE A 42 -9.51 -7.37 -8.49
C PHE A 42 -8.26 -7.52 -9.36
N GLU A 43 -7.92 -6.47 -10.09
CA GLU A 43 -6.64 -6.35 -10.79
C GLU A 43 -5.60 -5.75 -9.85
N ILE A 44 -4.44 -6.40 -9.73
CA ILE A 44 -3.39 -6.02 -8.79
C ILE A 44 -2.23 -5.35 -9.52
N VAL A 45 -1.86 -4.17 -9.02
CA VAL A 45 -0.62 -3.48 -9.36
C VAL A 45 0.28 -3.52 -8.14
N LEU A 46 1.31 -4.35 -8.16
CA LEU A 46 2.26 -4.44 -7.07
C LEU A 46 3.51 -3.60 -7.34
N VAL A 47 3.96 -2.86 -6.34
CA VAL A 47 5.27 -2.18 -6.35
C VAL A 47 6.10 -2.64 -5.15
N ASN A 48 7.28 -3.20 -5.41
CA ASN A 48 8.23 -3.58 -4.36
C ASN A 48 9.66 -3.58 -4.91
N SER A 49 10.60 -2.89 -4.26
CA SER A 49 11.99 -2.82 -4.72
C SER A 49 12.82 -4.08 -4.42
N ASN A 50 12.32 -5.01 -3.60
CA ASN A 50 13.03 -6.24 -3.26
C ASN A 50 12.75 -7.35 -4.29
N PRO A 51 13.73 -7.79 -5.10
CA PRO A 51 13.53 -8.83 -6.09
C PRO A 51 13.48 -10.24 -5.49
N ALA A 52 13.85 -10.42 -4.22
CA ALA A 52 13.91 -11.73 -3.55
C ALA A 52 12.63 -11.98 -2.73
N THR A 53 11.46 -11.74 -3.34
CA THR A 53 10.15 -11.91 -2.67
C THR A 53 9.20 -12.72 -3.54
N ILE A 54 8.39 -13.58 -2.91
CA ILE A 54 7.36 -14.35 -3.61
C ILE A 54 6.29 -13.42 -4.18
N MET A 55 5.92 -12.36 -3.45
CA MET A 55 4.92 -11.41 -3.92
C MET A 55 5.29 -10.76 -5.26
N THR A 56 6.59 -10.62 -5.57
CA THR A 56 7.07 -10.06 -6.86
C THR A 56 7.12 -11.07 -8.01
N ASP A 57 6.77 -12.34 -7.78
CA ASP A 57 6.68 -13.29 -8.88
C ASP A 57 5.55 -12.90 -9.84
N PRO A 58 5.73 -13.07 -11.17
CA PRO A 58 4.77 -12.59 -12.17
C PRO A 58 3.34 -13.17 -12.06
N GLU A 59 3.16 -14.27 -11.32
CA GLU A 59 1.87 -14.93 -11.15
C GLU A 59 0.98 -14.30 -10.05
N TYR A 60 1.55 -13.46 -9.18
CA TYR A 60 0.85 -12.88 -8.03
C TYR A 60 0.12 -11.56 -8.34
N ALA A 61 0.47 -10.86 -9.41
CA ALA A 61 -0.17 -9.61 -9.79
C ALA A 61 -0.22 -9.41 -11.31
N GLU A 62 -1.26 -8.73 -11.81
CA GLU A 62 -1.40 -8.39 -13.23
C GLU A 62 -0.27 -7.45 -13.70
N LYS A 63 0.23 -6.61 -12.80
CA LYS A 63 1.40 -5.76 -13.01
C LYS A 63 2.30 -5.79 -11.79
N THR A 64 3.56 -6.15 -11.98
CA THR A 64 4.57 -6.13 -10.93
C THR A 64 5.70 -5.17 -11.30
N TYR A 65 6.00 -4.24 -10.40
CA TYR A 65 7.04 -3.24 -10.53
C TYR A 65 8.13 -3.46 -9.49
N VAL A 66 9.31 -3.87 -9.96
CA VAL A 66 10.52 -3.94 -9.14
C VAL A 66 11.26 -2.61 -9.24
N GLU A 67 10.72 -1.60 -8.56
CA GLU A 67 11.13 -0.19 -8.66
C GLU A 67 11.33 0.43 -7.27
N PRO A 68 12.10 1.52 -7.13
CA PRO A 68 12.30 2.20 -5.84
C PRO A 68 10.98 2.68 -5.22
N LEU A 69 10.79 2.38 -3.93
CA LEU A 69 9.63 2.82 -3.14
C LEU A 69 9.79 4.28 -2.67
N LEU A 70 9.73 5.20 -3.63
CA LEU A 70 9.83 6.65 -3.42
C LEU A 70 8.63 7.36 -4.07
N PRO A 71 8.21 8.54 -3.58
CA PRO A 71 7.03 9.24 -4.11
C PRO A 71 7.08 9.46 -5.62
N GLY A 72 8.22 9.94 -6.16
CA GLY A 72 8.37 10.21 -7.59
C GLY A 72 8.18 8.98 -8.49
N PRO A 73 8.97 7.90 -8.31
CA PRO A 73 8.78 6.64 -9.03
C PRO A 73 7.37 6.06 -8.90
N VAL A 74 6.81 6.01 -7.69
CA VAL A 74 5.48 5.44 -7.48
C VAL A 74 4.38 6.32 -8.08
N ALA A 75 4.52 7.65 -8.04
CA ALA A 75 3.60 8.57 -8.72
C ALA A 75 3.55 8.32 -10.24
N LYS A 76 4.69 8.00 -10.88
CA LYS A 76 4.72 7.63 -12.30
C LYS A 76 3.99 6.31 -12.58
N ILE A 77 4.10 5.35 -11.66
CA ILE A 77 3.37 4.08 -11.77
C ILE A 77 1.87 4.33 -11.59
N ILE A 78 1.46 5.15 -10.62
CA ILE A 78 0.06 5.57 -10.42
C ILE A 78 -0.47 6.27 -11.68
N GLU A 79 0.30 7.19 -12.25
CA GLU A 79 -0.09 7.90 -13.48
C GLU A 79 -0.29 6.95 -14.67
N LYS A 80 0.57 5.94 -14.80
CA LYS A 80 0.51 4.95 -15.87
C LYS A 80 -0.62 3.94 -15.68
N GLU A 81 -0.74 3.37 -14.49
CA GLU A 81 -1.63 2.24 -14.22
C GLU A 81 -3.02 2.66 -13.75
N ARG A 82 -3.20 3.90 -13.27
CA ARG A 82 -4.48 4.45 -12.80
C ARG A 82 -5.23 3.49 -11.86
N PRO A 83 -4.62 3.08 -10.73
CA PRO A 83 -5.32 2.27 -9.74
C PRO A 83 -6.50 3.06 -9.15
N ASP A 84 -7.61 2.40 -8.86
CA ASP A 84 -8.75 3.02 -8.19
C ASP A 84 -8.46 3.20 -6.69
N ALA A 85 -7.68 2.28 -6.12
CA ALA A 85 -7.33 2.26 -4.71
C ALA A 85 -5.88 1.87 -4.46
N LEU A 86 -5.35 2.33 -3.32
CA LEU A 86 -4.02 1.99 -2.80
C LEU A 86 -4.15 1.35 -1.42
N LEU A 87 -3.51 0.20 -1.24
CA LEU A 87 -3.48 -0.57 0.00
C LEU A 87 -2.08 -0.49 0.64
N PRO A 88 -1.88 0.37 1.66
CA PRO A 88 -0.56 0.64 2.23
C PRO A 88 -0.22 -0.21 3.46
N THR A 89 -1.13 -1.06 3.93
CA THR A 89 -1.06 -1.70 5.25
C THR A 89 -0.26 -3.01 5.26
N LEU A 90 0.41 -3.36 4.16
CA LEU A 90 1.07 -4.66 3.97
C LEU A 90 2.58 -4.56 3.71
N GLY A 91 3.12 -3.34 3.62
CA GLY A 91 4.53 -3.08 3.36
C GLY A 91 5.26 -2.42 4.52
N GLY A 92 4.78 -2.62 5.75
CA GLY A 92 5.40 -2.07 6.96
C GLY A 92 5.45 -0.54 6.96
N GLN A 93 6.46 0.00 7.63
CA GLN A 93 6.64 1.44 7.76
C GLN A 93 6.95 2.10 6.41
N THR A 94 7.67 1.41 5.52
CA THR A 94 7.97 1.91 4.17
C THR A 94 6.68 2.28 3.44
N ALA A 95 5.71 1.36 3.41
CA ALA A 95 4.46 1.58 2.70
C ALA A 95 3.59 2.66 3.36
N LEU A 96 3.51 2.70 4.69
CA LEU A 96 2.74 3.73 5.41
C LEU A 96 3.32 5.13 5.18
N ASN A 97 4.63 5.30 5.31
CA ASN A 97 5.29 6.58 5.07
C ASN A 97 5.13 7.04 3.61
N LEU A 98 5.25 6.11 2.66
CA LEU A 98 5.08 6.41 1.24
C LEU A 98 3.64 6.83 0.92
N ALA A 99 2.65 6.14 1.49
CA ALA A 99 1.24 6.49 1.32
C ALA A 99 0.90 7.86 1.90
N LYS A 100 1.46 8.19 3.08
CA LYS A 100 1.36 9.55 3.64
C LYS A 100 1.97 10.59 2.71
N ALA A 101 3.19 10.36 2.23
CA ALA A 101 3.87 11.30 1.34
C ALA A 101 3.09 11.53 0.03
N LEU A 102 2.55 10.47 -0.59
CA LEU A 102 1.73 10.56 -1.80
C LEU A 102 0.37 11.24 -1.56
N HIS A 103 -0.16 11.15 -0.35
CA HIS A 103 -1.37 11.88 0.04
C HIS A 103 -1.05 13.37 0.24
N GLU A 104 -0.02 13.67 1.01
CA GLU A 104 0.42 15.03 1.36
C GLU A 104 0.91 15.83 0.15
N ASP A 105 1.54 15.19 -0.83
CA ASP A 105 1.96 15.84 -2.08
C ASP A 105 0.84 15.98 -3.12
N GLY A 106 -0.38 15.53 -2.79
CA GLY A 106 -1.58 15.62 -3.64
C GLY A 106 -1.62 14.60 -4.78
N THR A 107 -0.68 13.65 -4.86
CA THR A 107 -0.66 12.63 -5.92
C THR A 107 -1.90 11.76 -5.91
N LEU A 108 -2.33 11.28 -4.74
CA LEU A 108 -3.51 10.42 -4.64
C LEU A 108 -4.78 11.15 -5.07
N GLU A 109 -4.96 12.40 -4.63
CA GLU A 109 -6.10 13.24 -5.03
C GLU A 109 -6.09 13.52 -6.54
N ARG A 110 -4.96 13.96 -7.08
CA ARG A 110 -4.79 14.26 -8.51
C ARG A 110 -5.15 13.09 -9.41
N PHE A 111 -4.90 11.87 -8.97
CA PHE A 111 -5.18 10.66 -9.74
C PHE A 111 -6.44 9.92 -9.31
N GLY A 112 -7.17 10.43 -8.31
CA GLY A 112 -8.41 9.83 -7.82
C GLY A 112 -8.21 8.47 -7.15
N VAL A 113 -7.07 8.26 -6.48
CA VAL A 113 -6.71 7.00 -5.83
C VAL A 113 -7.17 7.00 -4.38
N GLU A 114 -8.05 6.06 -4.03
CA GLU A 114 -8.55 5.93 -2.66
C GLU A 114 -7.59 5.13 -1.76
N LEU A 115 -7.31 5.61 -0.55
CA LEU A 115 -6.62 4.80 0.46
C LEU A 115 -7.60 3.81 1.10
N ILE A 116 -7.34 2.52 0.95
CA ILE A 116 -8.14 1.43 1.53
C ILE A 116 -7.34 0.66 2.59
N GLY A 117 -8.05 -0.07 3.46
CA GLY A 117 -7.46 -0.73 4.64
C GLY A 117 -7.25 0.25 5.80
N ALA A 118 -6.58 1.38 5.54
CA ALA A 118 -6.49 2.50 6.48
C ALA A 118 -6.48 3.82 5.69
N ASN A 119 -7.29 4.79 6.13
CA ASN A 119 -7.28 6.14 5.55
C ASN A 119 -6.14 6.98 6.14
N TYR A 120 -5.85 8.12 5.52
CA TYR A 120 -4.74 8.99 5.94
C TYR A 120 -4.86 9.40 7.42
N ASP A 121 -6.04 9.82 7.87
CA ASP A 121 -6.25 10.27 9.25
C ASP A 121 -5.97 9.16 10.27
N ALA A 122 -6.38 7.92 9.98
CA ALA A 122 -6.13 6.77 10.85
C ALA A 122 -4.64 6.43 10.91
N ILE A 123 -3.96 6.42 9.76
CA ILE A 123 -2.51 6.19 9.71
C ILE A 123 -1.80 7.29 10.49
N ASN A 124 -2.14 8.56 10.23
CA ASN A 124 -1.48 9.69 10.87
C ASN A 124 -1.73 9.72 12.38
N CYS A 125 -2.96 9.41 12.82
CA CYS A 125 -3.29 9.34 14.25
C CYS A 125 -2.54 8.24 14.99
N ALA A 126 -2.28 7.10 14.33
CA ALA A 126 -1.55 5.99 14.96
C ALA A 126 -0.04 6.21 14.98
N GLU A 127 0.52 6.83 13.93
CA GLU A 127 1.96 7.02 13.75
C GLU A 127 2.50 8.28 14.46
N ASP A 128 1.69 9.32 14.59
CA ASP A 128 2.04 10.50 15.36
C ASP A 128 1.76 10.26 16.85
N ARG A 129 2.82 10.30 17.67
CA ARG A 129 2.74 9.98 19.09
C ARG A 129 1.85 10.94 19.87
N ASP A 130 1.81 12.22 19.49
CA ASP A 130 1.00 13.22 20.17
C ASP A 130 -0.47 13.05 19.80
N LEU A 131 -0.77 12.81 18.51
CA LEU A 131 -2.13 12.49 18.07
C LEU A 131 -2.63 11.19 18.69
N PHE A 132 -1.78 10.17 18.78
CA PHE A 132 -2.12 8.91 19.42
C PHE A 132 -2.43 9.09 20.90
N ALA A 133 -1.58 9.81 21.64
CA ALA A 133 -1.80 10.10 23.06
C ALA A 133 -3.11 10.86 23.29
N GLN A 134 -3.42 11.84 22.42
CA GLN A 134 -4.70 12.55 22.46
C GLN A 134 -5.88 11.63 22.16
N ALA A 135 -5.74 10.70 21.21
CA ALA A 135 -6.79 9.73 20.89
C ALA A 135 -7.05 8.77 22.07
N MET A 136 -6.00 8.30 22.74
CA MET A 136 -6.13 7.46 23.93
C MET A 136 -6.81 8.21 25.08
N ALA A 137 -6.36 9.44 25.39
CA ALA A 137 -7.00 10.27 26.41
C ALA A 137 -8.48 10.57 26.13
N LYS A 138 -8.88 10.65 24.85
CA LYS A 138 -10.30 10.78 24.46
C LYS A 138 -11.08 9.48 24.61
N ALA A 139 -10.43 8.32 24.51
CA ALA A 139 -11.06 7.02 24.58
C ALA A 139 -11.26 6.51 26.02
N GLY A 140 -10.51 7.02 27.00
CA GLY A 140 -10.64 6.71 28.43
C GLY A 140 -9.36 6.16 29.04
#